data_AF-A0A4Y7ZJN9-F1
#
_entry.id   AF-A0A4Y7ZJN9-F1
#
_cell.length_a   1.000
_cell.length_b   1.000
_cell.length_c   1.000
_cell.angle_alpha   90.00
_cell.angle_beta   90.00
_cell.angle_gamma   90.00
#
_symmetry.space_group_name_H-M   'P 1'
#
loop_
_entity.id
_entity.type
_entity.pdbx_description
1 polymer ?
#
loop_
_entity_poly.entity_id
_entity_poly.type
_entity_poly.pdbx_seq_one_letter_code
_entity_poly.pdbx_strand_id
1 'polypeptide(L)'
;MNLNIEGQISTLITLITELQPQLNDEASRVRKDAAVTERMKFDADSWCRSAMGDSLVKLRLFTEQNFNYIETMSILAVTRYIFEMSVWLLLFKMDSRYGLVYYSRLIDTQLRYWKDCKTQTEREVLLLKKFENEEKAIMKEELKKLNNITNSKIKEKEAFNLSSFVMKKIDDKAARHFSIYAEEAKSNGYSFQAHLVENKQLPVITRSITELENEKASFSSSISNDIKLLIPSRWNWCDMAKKVDLGDEYEYIYSYTSKLLHATPSSITTNQKNLELSEINIFLKYVHVKIKDILSLARQYP
;
A
#
# COMPACT_ATOMS: atom_id res chain seq x y z
N MET A 1 -23.44 8.34 31.10
CA MET A 1 -23.89 8.01 29.72
C MET A 1 -22.79 7.32 28.90
N ASN A 2 -21.51 7.67 29.07
CA ASN A 2 -20.37 7.07 28.32
C ASN A 2 -20.13 5.56 28.55
N LEU A 3 -20.38 5.04 29.76
CA LEU A 3 -20.17 3.61 30.09
C LEU A 3 -20.95 2.63 29.20
N ASN A 4 -22.10 3.05 28.65
CA ASN A 4 -22.88 2.22 27.73
C ASN A 4 -22.23 2.16 26.33
N ILE A 5 -21.65 3.27 25.85
CA ILE A 5 -21.06 3.33 24.51
C ILE A 5 -19.75 2.52 24.47
N GLU A 6 -18.93 2.59 25.52
CA GLU A 6 -17.71 1.77 25.60
C GLU A 6 -18.03 0.27 25.59
N GLY A 7 -19.07 -0.15 26.33
CA GLY A 7 -19.57 -1.53 26.27
C GLY A 7 -20.06 -1.95 24.89
N GLN A 8 -20.75 -1.04 24.16
CA GLN A 8 -21.17 -1.28 22.78
C GLN A 8 -19.98 -1.42 21.84
N ILE A 9 -18.97 -0.56 21.97
CA ILE A 9 -17.73 -0.63 21.19
C ILE A 9 -17.04 -1.96 21.43
N SER A 10 -16.85 -2.37 22.69
CA SER A 10 -16.24 -3.66 23.02
C SER A 10 -17.02 -4.82 22.42
N THR A 11 -18.35 -4.77 22.49
CA THR A 11 -19.22 -5.81 21.91
C THR A 11 -19.04 -5.87 20.39
N LEU A 12 -18.99 -4.73 19.70
CA LEU A 12 -18.80 -4.68 18.25
C LEU A 12 -17.45 -5.21 17.82
N ILE A 13 -16.38 -4.91 18.58
CA ILE A 13 -15.05 -5.46 18.32
C ILE A 13 -15.10 -6.98 18.38
N THR A 14 -15.67 -7.54 19.46
CA THR A 14 -15.84 -8.99 19.59
C THR A 14 -16.60 -9.56 18.40
N LEU A 15 -17.76 -8.99 18.06
CA LEU A 15 -18.57 -9.45 16.91
C LEU A 15 -17.80 -9.38 15.58
N ILE A 16 -17.01 -8.35 15.34
CA ILE A 16 -16.19 -8.22 14.12
C ILE A 16 -15.11 -9.30 14.10
N THR A 17 -14.39 -9.50 15.21
CA THR A 17 -13.31 -10.49 15.30
C THR A 17 -13.82 -11.92 15.17
N GLU A 18 -15.02 -12.21 15.69
CA GLU A 18 -15.67 -13.52 15.59
C GLU A 18 -16.09 -13.91 14.15
N LEU A 19 -16.09 -12.96 13.20
CA LEU A 19 -16.31 -13.25 11.78
C LEU A 19 -15.07 -13.83 11.08
N GLN A 20 -13.89 -13.80 11.71
CA GLN A 20 -12.64 -14.26 11.11
C GLN A 20 -12.69 -15.71 10.58
N PRO A 21 -13.23 -16.72 11.31
CA PRO A 21 -13.32 -18.08 10.79
C PRO A 21 -14.19 -18.18 9.54
N GLN A 22 -15.34 -17.49 9.53
CA GLN A 22 -16.24 -17.48 8.37
C GLN A 22 -15.58 -16.84 7.15
N LEU A 23 -14.84 -15.74 7.35
CA LEU A 23 -14.05 -15.11 6.28
C LEU A 23 -12.99 -16.05 5.72
N ASN A 24 -12.32 -16.81 6.59
CA ASN A 24 -11.30 -17.78 6.17
C ASN A 24 -11.89 -18.94 5.37
N ASP A 25 -13.02 -19.48 5.81
CA ASP A 25 -13.71 -20.60 5.16
C ASP A 25 -14.24 -20.17 3.78
N GLU A 26 -14.92 -19.04 3.71
CA GLU A 26 -15.43 -18.49 2.44
C GLU A 26 -14.29 -18.08 1.51
N ALA A 27 -13.20 -17.49 2.01
CA ALA A 27 -12.02 -17.19 1.20
C ALA A 27 -11.42 -18.46 0.58
N SER A 28 -11.30 -19.52 1.38
CA SER A 28 -10.77 -20.81 0.92
C SER A 28 -11.69 -21.46 -0.13
N ARG A 29 -13.01 -21.38 0.08
CA ARG A 29 -14.01 -21.90 -0.85
C ARG A 29 -13.99 -21.15 -2.18
N VAL A 30 -14.12 -19.82 -2.15
CA VAL A 30 -14.16 -18.97 -3.36
C VAL A 30 -12.84 -19.03 -4.13
N ARG A 31 -11.70 -19.19 -3.44
CA ARG A 31 -10.38 -19.27 -4.10
C ARG A 31 -10.05 -20.66 -4.64
N LYS A 32 -10.79 -21.70 -4.27
CA LYS A 32 -10.59 -23.06 -4.77
C LYS A 32 -10.76 -23.04 -6.29
N ASP A 33 -9.70 -23.34 -7.04
CA ASP A 33 -9.69 -23.28 -8.51
C ASP A 33 -9.92 -21.86 -9.10
N ALA A 34 -9.70 -20.79 -8.33
CA ALA A 34 -9.89 -19.39 -8.78
C ALA A 34 -8.61 -18.75 -9.34
N ALA A 35 -7.56 -19.53 -9.55
CA ALA A 35 -6.32 -19.01 -10.13
C ALA A 35 -6.59 -18.56 -11.57
N VAL A 36 -6.49 -17.26 -11.84
CA VAL A 36 -6.65 -16.71 -13.19
C VAL A 36 -5.48 -17.22 -14.04
N THR A 37 -5.77 -18.15 -14.95
CA THR A 37 -4.81 -18.61 -15.96
C THR A 37 -4.74 -17.63 -17.13
N GLU A 38 -3.74 -17.74 -18.00
CA GLU A 38 -3.65 -16.92 -19.25
C GLU A 38 -4.95 -16.96 -20.08
N ARG A 39 -5.65 -18.10 -20.10
CA ARG A 39 -6.92 -18.25 -20.81
C ARG A 39 -8.09 -17.51 -20.16
N MET A 40 -7.99 -17.24 -18.86
CA MET A 40 -9.05 -16.63 -18.04
C MET A 40 -8.88 -15.11 -17.90
N LYS A 41 -7.78 -14.52 -18.40
CA LYS A 41 -7.52 -13.08 -18.33
C LYS A 41 -8.58 -12.23 -19.03
N PHE A 42 -9.26 -12.78 -20.04
CA PHE A 42 -10.32 -12.12 -20.78
C PHE A 42 -11.73 -12.53 -20.32
N ASP A 43 -11.82 -13.34 -19.27
CA ASP A 43 -13.09 -13.72 -18.67
C ASP A 43 -13.41 -12.80 -17.48
N ALA A 44 -14.54 -12.11 -17.57
CA ALA A 44 -14.96 -11.14 -16.57
C ALA A 44 -15.30 -11.82 -15.24
N ASP A 45 -15.92 -13.01 -15.29
CA ASP A 45 -16.37 -13.73 -14.10
C ASP A 45 -15.17 -14.27 -13.30
N SER A 46 -14.11 -14.72 -13.99
CA SER A 46 -12.83 -15.08 -13.38
C SER A 46 -12.23 -13.95 -12.54
N TRP A 47 -12.25 -12.72 -13.06
CA TRP A 47 -11.76 -11.55 -12.32
C TRP A 47 -12.66 -11.17 -11.15
N CYS A 48 -13.99 -11.25 -11.32
CA CYS A 48 -14.93 -11.02 -10.22
C CYS A 48 -14.69 -12.02 -9.08
N ARG A 49 -14.51 -13.30 -9.40
CA ARG A 49 -14.25 -14.37 -8.43
C ARG A 49 -12.90 -14.20 -7.74
N SER A 50 -11.84 -13.91 -8.50
CA SER A 50 -10.50 -13.65 -7.94
C SER A 50 -10.53 -12.45 -7.00
N ALA A 51 -11.14 -11.34 -7.40
CA ALA A 51 -11.26 -10.15 -6.56
C ALA A 51 -12.11 -10.39 -5.30
N MET A 52 -13.19 -11.17 -5.38
CA MET A 52 -13.97 -11.59 -4.21
C MET A 52 -13.13 -12.43 -3.24
N GLY A 53 -12.40 -13.42 -3.75
CA GLY A 53 -11.51 -14.26 -2.95
C GLY A 53 -10.45 -13.45 -2.21
N ASP A 54 -9.77 -12.54 -2.91
CA ASP A 54 -8.73 -11.68 -2.32
C ASP A 54 -9.32 -10.65 -1.34
N SER A 55 -10.55 -10.18 -1.60
CA SER A 55 -11.30 -9.31 -0.69
C SER A 55 -11.56 -10.01 0.65
N LEU A 56 -12.00 -11.27 0.65
CA LEU A 56 -12.23 -12.04 1.87
C LEU A 56 -10.93 -12.29 2.65
N VAL A 57 -9.82 -12.58 1.97
CA VAL A 57 -8.50 -12.68 2.60
C VAL A 57 -8.12 -11.37 3.27
N LYS A 58 -8.36 -10.24 2.60
CA LYS A 58 -8.05 -8.92 3.14
C LYS A 58 -8.90 -8.57 4.36
N LEU A 59 -10.19 -8.87 4.33
CA LEU A 59 -11.08 -8.69 5.48
C LEU A 59 -10.63 -9.55 6.67
N ARG A 60 -10.25 -10.82 6.43
CA ARG A 60 -9.69 -11.70 7.47
C ARG A 60 -8.47 -11.07 8.15
N LEU A 61 -7.53 -10.52 7.37
CA LEU A 61 -6.36 -9.84 7.90
C LEU A 61 -6.74 -8.60 8.73
N PHE A 62 -7.73 -7.82 8.30
CA PHE A 62 -8.22 -6.69 9.11
C PHE A 62 -8.82 -7.14 10.44
N THR A 63 -9.66 -8.19 10.43
CA THR A 63 -10.24 -8.74 11.67
C THR A 63 -9.19 -9.26 12.65
N GLU A 64 -8.04 -9.72 12.14
CA GLU A 64 -6.94 -10.24 12.96
C GLU A 64 -6.02 -9.13 13.50
N GLN A 65 -5.73 -8.10 12.70
CA GLN A 65 -4.65 -7.14 12.97
C GLN A 65 -5.14 -5.79 13.50
N ASN A 66 -6.29 -5.30 13.01
CA ASN A 66 -6.68 -3.89 13.16
C ASN A 66 -7.60 -3.59 14.34
N PHE A 67 -8.14 -4.62 15.01
CA PHE A 67 -9.09 -4.45 16.12
C PHE A 67 -8.53 -4.83 17.49
N ASN A 68 -7.23 -5.16 17.58
CA ASN A 68 -6.53 -5.37 18.85
C ASN A 68 -6.31 -4.05 19.62
N TYR A 69 -6.23 -2.94 18.89
CA TYR A 69 -6.14 -1.60 19.44
C TYR A 69 -6.95 -0.64 18.56
N ILE A 70 -7.89 0.07 19.18
CA ILE A 70 -8.82 0.95 18.47
C ILE A 70 -8.29 2.38 18.46
N GLU A 71 -7.82 2.80 17.29
CA GLU A 71 -7.35 4.15 17.03
C GLU A 71 -8.11 4.75 15.84
N THR A 72 -8.41 6.06 15.92
CA THR A 72 -9.07 6.86 14.88
C THR A 72 -8.56 6.54 13.47
N MET A 73 -7.25 6.58 13.27
CA MET A 73 -6.65 6.40 11.94
C MET A 73 -6.86 4.98 11.41
N SER A 74 -6.71 3.97 12.27
CA SER A 74 -6.94 2.57 11.92
C SER A 74 -8.40 2.34 11.51
N ILE A 75 -9.35 2.83 12.31
CA ILE A 75 -10.79 2.69 12.02
C ILE A 75 -11.15 3.34 10.69
N LEU A 76 -10.71 4.58 10.46
CA LEU A 76 -11.02 5.31 9.24
C LEU A 76 -10.40 4.66 8.00
N ALA A 77 -9.15 4.17 8.11
CA ALA A 77 -8.49 3.47 7.02
C ALA A 77 -9.20 2.17 6.66
N VAL A 78 -9.54 1.34 7.66
CA VAL A 78 -10.25 0.07 7.45
C VAL A 78 -11.66 0.32 6.90
N THR A 79 -12.41 1.28 7.48
CA THR A 79 -13.75 1.66 7.00
C THR A 79 -13.71 2.06 5.53
N ARG A 80 -12.81 2.97 5.16
CA ARG A 80 -12.68 3.43 3.78
C ARG A 80 -12.32 2.30 2.84
N TYR A 81 -11.41 1.42 3.24
CA TYR A 81 -11.03 0.27 2.43
C TYR A 81 -12.21 -0.67 2.21
N ILE A 82 -12.97 -0.99 3.27
CA ILE A 82 -14.15 -1.87 3.19
C ILE A 82 -15.24 -1.24 2.33
N PHE A 83 -15.43 0.08 2.41
CA PHE A 83 -16.32 0.82 1.52
C PHE A 83 -15.90 0.70 0.04
N GLU A 84 -14.64 1.02 -0.28
CA GLU A 84 -14.12 0.96 -1.67
C GLU A 84 -14.18 -0.47 -2.22
N MET A 85 -13.91 -1.47 -1.38
CA MET A 85 -14.12 -2.89 -1.69
C MET A 85 -15.59 -3.21 -1.96
N SER A 86 -16.50 -2.75 -1.11
CA SER A 86 -17.95 -2.97 -1.27
C SER A 86 -18.45 -2.41 -2.60
N VAL A 87 -17.98 -1.22 -2.99
CA VAL A 87 -18.31 -0.61 -4.29
C VAL A 87 -17.89 -1.55 -5.43
N TRP A 88 -16.67 -2.09 -5.44
CA TRP A 88 -16.23 -3.04 -6.46
C TRP A 88 -17.11 -4.30 -6.51
N LEU A 89 -17.36 -4.92 -5.35
CA LEU A 89 -18.12 -6.17 -5.29
C LEU A 89 -19.58 -5.98 -5.72
N LEU A 90 -20.18 -4.83 -5.41
CA LEU A 90 -21.53 -4.49 -5.88
C LEU A 90 -21.56 -4.15 -7.38
N LEU A 91 -20.51 -3.53 -7.93
CA LEU A 91 -20.38 -3.34 -9.37
C LEU A 91 -20.32 -4.68 -10.11
N PHE A 92 -19.59 -5.67 -9.57
CA PHE A 92 -19.55 -7.03 -10.13
C PHE A 92 -20.91 -7.72 -10.09
N LYS A 93 -21.64 -7.57 -8.99
CA LYS A 93 -23.01 -8.09 -8.87
C LYS A 93 -23.98 -7.42 -9.85
N MET A 94 -23.82 -6.12 -10.07
CA MET A 94 -24.67 -5.35 -10.98
C MET A 94 -24.43 -5.72 -12.45
N ASP A 95 -23.17 -5.86 -12.85
CA ASP A 95 -22.77 -6.25 -14.20
C ASP A 95 -21.37 -6.91 -14.15
N SER A 96 -21.30 -8.22 -14.44
CA SER A 96 -20.05 -8.96 -14.28
C SER A 96 -18.93 -8.50 -15.21
N ARG A 97 -19.25 -7.76 -16.29
CA ARG A 97 -18.27 -7.11 -17.17
C ARG A 97 -17.37 -6.12 -16.43
N TYR A 98 -17.78 -5.62 -15.25
CA TYR A 98 -16.90 -4.86 -14.36
C TYR A 98 -15.68 -5.65 -13.88
N GLY A 99 -15.66 -6.99 -13.98
CA GLY A 99 -14.45 -7.80 -13.78
C GLY A 99 -13.33 -7.44 -14.75
N LEU A 100 -13.65 -7.20 -16.03
CA LEU A 100 -12.66 -6.73 -17.02
C LEU A 100 -12.29 -5.25 -16.81
N VAL A 101 -13.21 -4.43 -16.30
CA VAL A 101 -12.89 -3.07 -15.87
C VAL A 101 -11.90 -3.11 -14.71
N TYR A 102 -12.13 -3.95 -13.71
CA TYR A 102 -11.22 -4.18 -12.59
C TYR A 102 -9.84 -4.60 -13.06
N TYR A 103 -9.75 -5.56 -13.98
CA TYR A 103 -8.48 -5.99 -14.55
C TYR A 103 -7.75 -4.87 -15.31
N SER A 104 -8.47 -4.08 -16.12
CA SER A 104 -7.90 -2.90 -16.76
C SER A 104 -7.30 -1.92 -15.73
N ARG A 105 -8.02 -1.68 -14.62
CA ARG A 105 -7.54 -0.83 -13.51
C ARG A 105 -6.36 -1.46 -12.78
N LEU A 106 -6.32 -2.79 -12.64
CA LEU A 106 -5.20 -3.51 -12.05
C LEU A 106 -3.92 -3.30 -12.88
N ILE A 107 -3.99 -3.50 -14.20
CA ILE A 107 -2.84 -3.25 -15.10
C ILE A 107 -2.38 -1.80 -15.00
N ASP A 108 -3.31 -0.83 -15.05
CA ASP A 108 -2.98 0.60 -14.94
C ASP A 108 -2.28 0.95 -13.62
N THR A 109 -2.77 0.41 -12.52
CA THR A 109 -2.23 0.71 -11.18
C THR A 109 -0.89 0.02 -10.94
N GLN A 110 -0.72 -1.22 -11.39
CA GLN A 110 0.57 -1.92 -11.36
C GLN A 110 1.61 -1.22 -12.24
N LEU A 111 1.23 -0.78 -13.44
CA LEU A 111 2.13 -0.06 -14.34
C LEU A 111 2.61 1.26 -13.71
N ARG A 112 1.69 1.99 -13.07
CA ARG A 112 2.04 3.22 -12.33
C ARG A 112 2.99 2.91 -11.18
N TYR A 113 2.65 1.92 -10.36
CA TYR A 113 3.48 1.48 -9.24
C TYR A 113 4.91 1.18 -9.69
N TRP A 114 5.10 0.39 -10.76
CA TRP A 114 6.44 0.04 -11.22
C TRP A 114 7.19 1.23 -11.84
N LYS A 115 6.50 2.17 -12.51
CA LYS A 115 7.10 3.41 -13.01
C LYS A 115 7.55 4.34 -11.88
N ASP A 116 6.75 4.47 -10.83
CA ASP A 116 7.09 5.23 -9.63
C ASP A 116 8.24 4.55 -8.89
N CYS A 117 8.20 3.22 -8.76
CA CYS A 117 9.28 2.40 -8.19
C CYS A 117 10.58 2.58 -8.97
N LYS A 118 10.56 2.54 -10.32
CA LYS A 118 11.72 2.81 -11.16
C LYS A 118 12.32 4.18 -10.85
N THR A 119 11.47 5.21 -10.85
CA THR A 119 11.89 6.59 -10.57
C THR A 119 12.52 6.72 -9.19
N GLN A 120 11.93 6.06 -8.18
CA GLN A 120 12.46 6.04 -6.82
C GLN A 120 13.79 5.28 -6.75
N THR A 121 13.89 4.10 -7.35
CA THR A 121 15.13 3.31 -7.37
C THR A 121 16.25 4.05 -8.09
N GLU A 122 15.98 4.72 -9.21
CA GLU A 122 16.96 5.56 -9.91
C GLU A 122 17.44 6.72 -9.03
N ARG A 123 16.54 7.38 -8.30
CA ARG A 123 16.90 8.42 -7.31
C ARG A 123 17.78 7.85 -6.20
N GLU A 124 17.47 6.66 -5.70
CA GLU A 124 18.28 6.00 -4.67
C GLU A 124 19.67 5.60 -5.18
N VAL A 125 19.79 5.08 -6.40
CA VAL A 125 21.10 4.81 -7.03
C VAL A 125 21.94 6.09 -7.09
N LEU A 126 21.35 7.22 -7.50
CA LEU A 126 22.05 8.50 -7.52
C LEU A 126 22.44 8.97 -6.11
N LEU A 127 21.58 8.76 -5.12
CA LEU A 127 21.86 9.08 -3.73
C LEU A 127 23.03 8.26 -3.17
N LEU A 128 23.06 6.95 -3.43
CA LEU A 128 24.16 6.08 -3.00
C LEU A 128 25.49 6.47 -3.66
N LYS A 129 25.48 6.75 -4.98
CA LYS A 129 26.66 7.29 -5.70
C LYS A 129 27.12 8.64 -5.14
N LYS A 130 26.18 9.48 -4.69
CA LYS A 130 26.50 10.74 -4.01
C LYS A 130 27.21 10.48 -2.68
N PHE A 131 26.73 9.55 -1.86
CA PHE A 131 27.38 9.19 -0.60
C PHE A 131 28.76 8.58 -0.80
N GLU A 132 28.96 7.76 -1.82
CA GLU A 132 30.30 7.29 -2.21
C GLU A 132 31.26 8.45 -2.48
N ASN A 133 30.82 9.46 -3.25
CA ASN A 133 31.67 10.61 -3.57
C ASN A 133 31.96 11.46 -2.33
N GLU A 134 30.98 11.66 -1.46
CA GLU A 134 31.18 12.34 -0.17
C GLU A 134 32.13 11.56 0.74
N GLU A 135 32.01 10.24 0.80
CA GLU A 135 32.89 9.35 1.57
C GLU A 135 34.34 9.50 1.11
N LYS A 136 34.59 9.42 -0.20
CA LYS A 136 35.93 9.62 -0.80
C LYS A 136 36.49 11.00 -0.48
N ALA A 137 35.66 12.04 -0.50
CA ALA A 137 36.08 13.40 -0.18
C ALA A 137 36.50 13.56 1.29
N ILE A 138 35.68 13.06 2.22
CA ILE A 138 35.97 13.09 3.66
C ILE A 138 37.21 12.24 3.96
N MET A 139 37.29 11.03 3.40
CA MET A 139 38.46 10.15 3.56
C MET A 139 39.75 10.85 3.11
N LYS A 140 39.73 11.53 1.96
CA LYS A 140 40.89 12.29 1.45
C LYS A 140 41.27 13.45 2.36
N GLU A 141 40.30 14.16 2.92
CA GLU A 141 40.54 15.27 3.86
C GLU A 141 41.15 14.78 5.17
N GLU A 142 40.60 13.72 5.74
CA GLU A 142 41.06 13.15 7.00
C GLU A 142 42.43 12.47 6.86
N LEU A 143 42.73 11.82 5.72
CA LEU A 143 44.08 11.31 5.43
C LEU A 143 45.13 12.43 5.37
N LYS A 144 44.78 13.62 4.86
CA LYS A 144 45.68 14.79 4.89
C LYS A 144 45.93 15.26 6.33
N LYS A 145 44.89 15.31 7.17
CA LYS A 145 45.02 15.66 8.59
C LYS A 145 45.92 14.66 9.32
N LEU A 146 45.71 13.36 9.07
CA LEU A 146 46.51 12.26 9.63
C LEU A 146 47.99 12.40 9.27
N ASN A 147 48.30 12.77 8.03
CA ASN A 147 49.68 12.94 7.57
C ASN A 147 50.41 14.11 8.23
N ASN A 148 49.69 15.11 8.73
CA ASN A 148 50.26 16.25 9.46
C ASN A 148 50.55 15.95 10.94
N ILE A 149 50.12 14.79 11.47
CA ILE A 149 50.37 14.39 12.86
C ILE A 149 51.83 13.93 13.00
N THR A 150 52.61 14.62 13.83
CA THR A 150 54.03 14.31 14.07
C THR A 150 54.25 13.22 15.12
N ASN A 151 53.29 13.02 16.04
CA ASN A 151 53.39 12.01 17.09
C ASN A 151 52.91 10.62 16.60
N SER A 152 53.83 9.65 16.54
CA SER A 152 53.58 8.30 16.02
C SER A 152 52.43 7.56 16.73
N LYS A 153 52.37 7.63 18.07
CA LYS A 153 51.33 6.93 18.85
C LYS A 153 49.94 7.50 18.61
N ILE A 154 49.84 8.83 18.44
CA ILE A 154 48.57 9.50 18.12
C ILE A 154 48.17 9.16 16.68
N LYS A 155 49.13 9.20 15.75
CA LYS A 155 48.90 8.90 14.33
C LYS A 155 48.38 7.47 14.13
N GLU A 156 48.95 6.47 14.81
CA GLU A 156 48.48 5.08 14.75
C GLU A 156 47.04 4.93 15.26
N LYS A 157 46.71 5.56 16.39
CA LYS A 157 45.36 5.51 16.96
C LYS A 157 44.31 6.15 16.05
N GLU A 158 44.62 7.31 15.48
CA GLU A 158 43.74 8.00 14.54
C GLU A 158 43.60 7.22 13.22
N ALA A 159 44.67 6.61 12.72
CA ALA A 159 44.64 5.78 11.52
C ALA A 159 43.73 4.55 11.69
N PHE A 160 43.79 3.91 12.86
CA PHE A 160 42.95 2.76 13.19
C PHE A 160 41.45 3.11 13.19
N ASN A 161 41.08 4.30 13.65
CA ASN A 161 39.68 4.74 13.76
C ASN A 161 39.16 5.48 12.53
N LEU A 162 40.03 5.80 11.56
CA LEU A 162 39.68 6.67 10.45
C LEU A 162 38.50 6.14 9.62
N SER A 163 38.55 4.86 9.24
CA SER A 163 37.50 4.25 8.41
C SER A 163 36.15 4.24 9.11
N SER A 164 36.10 3.86 10.39
CA SER A 164 34.85 3.84 11.16
C SER A 164 34.29 5.23 11.40
N PHE A 165 35.15 6.24 11.61
CA PHE A 165 34.75 7.64 11.73
C PHE A 165 34.11 8.19 10.45
N VAL A 166 34.74 7.95 9.29
CA VAL A 166 34.24 8.40 7.98
C VAL A 166 32.91 7.72 7.68
N MET A 167 32.83 6.41 7.88
CA MET A 167 31.62 5.62 7.63
C MET A 167 30.45 6.11 8.48
N LYS A 168 30.65 6.29 9.79
CA LYS A 168 29.60 6.81 10.69
C LYS A 168 29.07 8.17 10.24
N LYS A 169 29.94 9.09 9.81
CA LYS A 169 29.51 10.40 9.29
C LYS A 169 28.62 10.30 8.06
N ILE A 170 28.90 9.34 7.17
CA ILE A 170 28.09 9.12 5.97
C ILE A 170 26.77 8.46 6.36
N ASP A 171 26.78 7.47 7.25
CA ASP A 171 25.57 6.79 7.72
C ASP A 171 24.60 7.74 8.43
N ASP A 172 25.13 8.65 9.27
CA ASP A 172 24.33 9.69 9.94
C ASP A 172 23.68 10.67 8.94
N LYS A 173 24.32 10.90 7.79
CA LYS A 173 23.73 11.68 6.69
C LYS A 173 22.68 10.86 5.95
N ALA A 174 22.99 9.61 5.62
CA ALA A 174 22.09 8.71 4.91
C ALA A 174 20.78 8.50 5.66
N ALA A 175 20.81 8.44 7.00
CA ALA A 175 19.63 8.32 7.86
C ALA A 175 18.62 9.47 7.73
N ARG A 176 19.00 10.60 7.11
CA ARG A 176 18.11 11.74 6.85
C ARG A 176 17.35 11.64 5.53
N HIS A 177 17.57 10.56 4.78
CA HIS A 177 16.94 10.32 3.50
C HIS A 177 16.09 9.04 3.56
N PHE A 178 14.95 9.06 2.87
CA PHE A 178 14.17 7.85 2.65
C PHE A 178 14.86 6.99 1.59
N SER A 179 15.61 5.99 2.05
CA SER A 179 16.24 4.99 1.18
C SER A 179 16.14 3.62 1.81
N ILE A 180 15.62 2.66 1.05
CA ILE A 180 15.51 1.26 1.50
C ILE A 180 16.85 0.52 1.39
N TYR A 181 17.80 1.04 0.60
CA TYR A 181 19.11 0.43 0.37
C TYR A 181 20.23 1.00 1.25
N ALA A 182 19.98 2.11 1.95
CA ALA A 182 20.99 2.74 2.79
C ALA A 182 21.45 1.84 3.95
N GLU A 183 20.57 0.99 4.49
CA GLU A 183 20.94 0.07 5.57
C GLU A 183 21.89 -1.03 5.07
N GLU A 184 21.59 -1.63 3.90
CA GLU A 184 22.44 -2.62 3.25
C GLU A 184 23.80 -2.01 2.82
N ALA A 185 23.79 -0.73 2.42
CA ALA A 185 24.99 0.01 2.06
C ALA A 185 25.98 0.16 3.22
N LYS A 186 25.54 0.11 4.47
CA LYS A 186 26.45 0.11 5.63
C LYS A 186 27.34 -1.14 5.61
N SER A 187 26.80 -2.30 5.29
CA SER A 187 27.59 -3.54 5.25
C SER A 187 28.36 -3.69 3.94
N ASN A 188 27.76 -3.29 2.81
CA ASN A 188 28.28 -3.53 1.47
C ASN A 188 29.20 -2.42 0.93
N GLY A 189 29.13 -1.23 1.52
CA GLY A 189 29.66 0.01 0.95
C GLY A 189 28.69 0.63 -0.07
N TYR A 190 28.59 1.97 -0.04
CA TYR A 190 27.64 2.73 -0.85
C TYR A 190 27.84 2.54 -2.36
N SER A 191 29.09 2.46 -2.83
CA SER A 191 29.41 2.24 -4.24
C SER A 191 28.92 0.87 -4.74
N PHE A 192 29.23 -0.18 -4.00
CA PHE A 192 28.87 -1.54 -4.37
C PHE A 192 27.36 -1.74 -4.29
N GLN A 193 26.70 -1.19 -3.26
CA GLN A 193 25.25 -1.22 -3.17
C GLN A 193 24.59 -0.48 -4.34
N ALA A 194 25.10 0.68 -4.75
CA ALA A 194 24.59 1.38 -5.93
C ALA A 194 24.69 0.52 -7.19
N HIS A 195 25.85 -0.13 -7.39
CA HIS A 195 26.05 -1.06 -8.50
C HIS A 195 25.09 -2.25 -8.47
N LEU A 196 24.84 -2.84 -7.29
CA LEU A 196 23.89 -3.95 -7.13
C LEU A 196 22.47 -3.53 -7.50
N VAL A 197 22.00 -2.38 -6.97
CA VAL A 197 20.66 -1.87 -7.27
C VAL A 197 20.52 -1.56 -8.77
N GLU A 198 21.52 -0.91 -9.35
CA GLU A 198 21.53 -0.53 -10.77
C GLU A 198 21.51 -1.74 -11.71
N ASN A 199 22.25 -2.81 -11.39
CA ASN A 199 22.42 -3.96 -12.30
C ASN A 199 21.54 -5.17 -11.98
N LYS A 200 20.91 -5.22 -10.80
CA LYS A 200 20.01 -6.31 -10.42
C LYS A 200 18.56 -5.85 -10.30
N GLN A 201 18.30 -4.75 -9.59
CA GLN A 201 16.93 -4.33 -9.32
C GLN A 201 16.29 -3.56 -10.49
N LEU A 202 16.99 -2.56 -11.06
CA LEU A 202 16.44 -1.77 -12.17
C LEU A 202 16.07 -2.61 -13.41
N PRO A 203 16.84 -3.66 -13.80
CA PRO A 203 16.45 -4.52 -14.91
C PRO A 203 15.16 -5.31 -14.64
N VAL A 204 14.95 -5.78 -13.40
CA VAL A 204 13.71 -6.47 -13.01
C VAL A 204 12.52 -5.51 -13.12
N ILE A 205 12.65 -4.30 -12.56
CA ILE A 205 11.59 -3.27 -12.65
C ILE A 205 11.29 -2.93 -14.12
N THR A 206 12.33 -2.71 -14.92
CA THR A 206 12.17 -2.34 -16.34
C THR A 206 11.47 -3.46 -17.11
N ARG A 207 11.82 -4.72 -16.85
CA ARG A 207 11.13 -5.88 -17.43
C ARG A 207 9.65 -5.90 -17.06
N SER A 208 9.32 -5.73 -15.77
CA SER A 208 7.92 -5.72 -15.31
C SER A 208 7.11 -4.58 -15.95
N ILE A 209 7.71 -3.40 -16.16
CA ILE A 209 7.08 -2.31 -16.91
C ILE A 209 6.78 -2.75 -18.35
N THR A 210 7.77 -3.30 -19.05
CA THR A 210 7.59 -3.74 -20.45
C THR A 210 6.55 -4.84 -20.58
N GLU A 211 6.55 -5.82 -19.68
CA GLU A 211 5.55 -6.90 -19.64
C GLU A 211 4.14 -6.33 -19.46
N LEU A 212 3.93 -5.41 -18.52
CA LEU A 212 2.64 -4.76 -18.28
C LEU A 212 2.21 -3.84 -19.42
N GLU A 213 3.13 -3.16 -20.10
CA GLU A 213 2.82 -2.34 -21.29
C GLU A 213 2.33 -3.21 -22.45
N ASN A 214 2.98 -4.36 -22.67
CA ASN A 214 2.56 -5.35 -23.65
C ASN A 214 1.20 -5.96 -23.29
N GLU A 215 1.00 -6.32 -22.01
CA GLU A 215 -0.27 -6.84 -21.51
C GLU A 215 -1.40 -5.82 -21.66
N LYS A 216 -1.15 -4.54 -21.34
CA LYS A 216 -2.12 -3.46 -21.55
C LYS A 216 -2.50 -3.29 -23.03
N ALA A 217 -1.51 -3.34 -23.93
CA ALA A 217 -1.74 -3.22 -25.36
C ALA A 217 -2.56 -4.41 -25.89
N SER A 218 -2.20 -5.64 -25.48
CA SER A 218 -2.93 -6.86 -25.81
C SER A 218 -4.35 -6.85 -25.26
N PHE A 219 -4.53 -6.37 -24.02
CA PHE A 219 -5.85 -6.23 -23.42
C PHE A 219 -6.72 -5.26 -24.22
N SER A 220 -6.19 -4.08 -24.52
CA SER A 220 -6.92 -3.01 -25.23
C SER A 220 -7.32 -3.41 -26.66
N SER A 221 -6.53 -4.26 -27.33
CA SER A 221 -6.87 -4.77 -28.67
C SER A 221 -7.86 -5.93 -28.64
N SER A 222 -7.90 -6.70 -27.55
CA SER A 222 -8.70 -7.93 -27.45
C SER A 222 -10.11 -7.72 -26.88
N ILE A 223 -10.34 -6.65 -26.11
CA ILE A 223 -11.68 -6.37 -25.57
C ILE A 223 -12.61 -5.72 -26.59
N SER A 224 -13.90 -6.02 -26.48
CA SER A 224 -14.98 -5.45 -27.30
C SER A 224 -15.25 -3.97 -26.97
N ASN A 225 -15.91 -3.27 -27.90
CA ASN A 225 -16.18 -1.82 -27.75
C ASN A 225 -17.12 -1.50 -26.58
N ASP A 226 -18.06 -2.38 -26.24
CA ASP A 226 -18.94 -2.19 -25.09
C ASP A 226 -18.16 -2.20 -23.76
N ILE A 227 -17.14 -3.07 -23.63
CA ILE A 227 -16.23 -3.06 -22.47
C ILE A 227 -15.39 -1.78 -22.45
N LYS A 228 -14.89 -1.34 -23.61
CA LYS A 228 -14.14 -0.07 -23.71
C LYS A 228 -14.97 1.14 -23.24
N LEU A 229 -16.26 1.17 -23.57
CA LEU A 229 -17.18 2.21 -23.12
C LEU A 229 -17.48 2.13 -21.61
N LEU A 230 -17.39 0.94 -21.02
CA LEU A 230 -17.58 0.74 -19.58
C LEU A 230 -16.38 1.21 -18.75
N ILE A 231 -15.17 1.18 -19.32
CA ILE A 231 -13.93 1.62 -18.66
C ILE A 231 -13.89 3.15 -18.61
N PRO A 232 -13.95 3.78 -17.42
CA PRO A 232 -13.89 5.23 -17.34
C PRO A 232 -12.47 5.73 -17.61
N SER A 233 -12.34 6.85 -18.32
CA SER A 233 -11.05 7.52 -18.56
C SER A 233 -10.34 7.90 -17.24
N ARG A 234 -11.12 8.26 -16.23
CA ARG A 234 -10.67 8.49 -14.86
C ARG A 234 -11.62 7.79 -13.88
N TRP A 235 -11.07 6.93 -13.03
CA TRP A 235 -11.83 6.32 -11.93
C TRP A 235 -12.21 7.39 -10.90
N ASN A 236 -13.52 7.51 -10.63
CA ASN A 236 -14.07 8.42 -9.63
C ASN A 236 -14.93 7.62 -8.64
N TRP A 237 -14.51 7.59 -7.38
CA TRP A 237 -15.19 6.83 -6.33
C TRP A 237 -16.61 7.32 -6.05
N CYS A 238 -16.89 8.62 -6.15
CA CYS A 238 -18.24 9.16 -5.95
C CYS A 238 -19.20 8.63 -7.03
N ASP A 239 -18.78 8.71 -8.29
CA ASP A 239 -19.59 8.26 -9.43
C ASP A 239 -19.85 6.75 -9.37
N MET A 240 -18.82 5.97 -9.00
CA MET A 240 -18.96 4.52 -8.86
C MET A 240 -19.84 4.13 -7.66
N ALA A 241 -19.73 4.84 -6.55
CA ALA A 241 -20.58 4.61 -5.39
C ALA A 241 -22.06 4.91 -5.70
N LYS A 242 -22.34 6.01 -6.40
CA LYS A 242 -23.70 6.35 -6.84
C LYS A 242 -24.33 5.29 -7.74
N LYS A 243 -23.53 4.66 -8.62
CA LYS A 243 -24.02 3.56 -9.47
C LYS A 243 -24.53 2.35 -8.69
N VAL A 244 -23.99 2.12 -7.50
CA VAL A 244 -24.35 0.98 -6.64
C VAL A 244 -25.08 1.41 -5.36
N ASP A 245 -25.69 2.59 -5.39
CA ASP A 245 -26.50 3.15 -4.31
C ASP A 245 -25.76 3.35 -2.97
N LEU A 246 -24.44 3.61 -3.03
CA LEU A 246 -23.61 3.92 -1.86
C LEU A 246 -23.13 5.39 -1.84
N GLY A 247 -23.87 6.29 -2.49
CA GLY A 247 -23.52 7.72 -2.59
C GLY A 247 -23.44 8.42 -1.23
N ASP A 248 -24.42 8.19 -0.35
CA ASP A 248 -24.45 8.81 0.98
C ASP A 248 -23.32 8.27 1.88
N GLU A 249 -23.01 6.98 1.77
CA GLU A 249 -21.89 6.36 2.48
C GLU A 249 -20.55 6.96 2.03
N TYR A 250 -20.40 7.20 0.72
CA TYR A 250 -19.24 7.89 0.17
C TYR A 250 -19.06 9.26 0.83
N GLU A 251 -20.10 10.10 0.80
CA GLU A 251 -20.03 11.46 1.34
C GLU A 251 -19.69 11.46 2.84
N TYR A 252 -20.32 10.57 3.60
CA TYR A 252 -20.05 10.42 5.03
C TYR A 252 -18.60 10.00 5.29
N ILE A 253 -18.14 8.87 4.73
CA ILE A 253 -16.80 8.33 4.99
C ILE A 253 -15.70 9.26 4.47
N TYR A 254 -15.88 9.85 3.29
CA TYR A 254 -14.89 10.76 2.70
C TYR A 254 -14.78 12.08 3.47
N SER A 255 -15.86 12.56 4.08
CA SER A 255 -15.80 13.77 4.92
C SER A 255 -14.89 13.57 6.15
N TYR A 256 -15.01 12.43 6.84
CA TYR A 256 -14.17 12.12 8.02
C TYR A 256 -12.73 11.80 7.64
N THR A 257 -12.53 10.98 6.61
CA THR A 257 -11.18 10.62 6.16
C THR A 257 -10.43 11.84 5.63
N SER A 258 -11.09 12.73 4.89
CA SER A 258 -10.47 13.99 4.44
C SER A 258 -10.13 14.91 5.62
N LYS A 259 -11.05 15.05 6.60
CA LYS A 259 -10.85 15.90 7.77
C LYS A 259 -9.74 15.38 8.70
N LEU A 260 -9.63 14.08 8.91
CA LEU A 260 -8.77 13.51 9.95
C LEU A 260 -7.46 12.91 9.40
N LEU A 261 -7.39 12.48 8.14
CA LEU A 261 -6.15 11.94 7.55
C LEU A 261 -5.27 13.01 6.89
N HIS A 262 -5.82 14.19 6.58
CA HIS A 262 -5.07 15.27 5.94
C HIS A 262 -4.81 16.43 6.90
N ALA A 263 -3.59 16.96 6.85
CA ALA A 263 -3.21 18.20 7.53
C ALA A 263 -3.79 19.40 6.77
N THR A 264 -5.07 19.69 7.01
CA THR A 264 -5.78 20.86 6.48
C THR A 264 -5.80 21.95 7.57
N PRO A 265 -5.94 23.23 7.23
CA PRO A 265 -6.05 24.29 8.25
C PRO A 265 -7.15 24.01 9.28
N SER A 266 -8.28 23.45 8.85
CA SER A 266 -9.37 23.07 9.76
C SER A 266 -9.02 21.88 10.66
N SER A 267 -8.33 20.85 10.16
CA SER A 267 -7.92 19.70 10.99
C SER A 267 -6.81 20.07 12.00
N ILE A 268 -5.97 21.05 11.66
CA ILE A 268 -4.91 21.56 12.54
C ILE A 268 -5.48 22.48 13.63
N THR A 269 -6.46 23.32 13.32
CA THR A 269 -6.93 24.38 14.24
C THR A 269 -8.13 23.97 15.09
N THR A 270 -8.91 22.98 14.67
CA THR A 270 -10.07 22.52 15.45
C THR A 270 -9.70 21.51 16.54
N ASN A 271 -10.51 21.41 17.59
CA ASN A 271 -10.28 20.51 18.73
C ASN A 271 -10.58 19.04 18.42
N GLN A 272 -11.28 18.72 17.32
CA GLN A 272 -11.61 17.35 16.95
C GLN A 272 -10.39 16.69 16.28
N LYS A 273 -9.46 16.21 17.12
CA LYS A 273 -8.25 15.49 16.70
C LYS A 273 -8.47 14.00 16.48
N ASN A 274 -9.49 13.45 17.11
CA ASN A 274 -9.86 12.05 17.09
C ASN A 274 -11.35 11.88 16.83
N LEU A 275 -11.75 10.65 16.50
CA LEU A 275 -13.16 10.29 16.55
C LEU A 275 -13.65 10.28 18.00
N GLU A 276 -14.84 10.82 18.20
CA GLU A 276 -15.57 10.68 19.45
C GLU A 276 -16.08 9.23 19.62
N LEU A 277 -16.34 8.79 20.85
CA LEU A 277 -16.81 7.42 21.12
C LEU A 277 -18.07 7.05 20.31
N SER A 278 -18.99 7.99 20.12
CA SER A 278 -20.18 7.78 19.29
C SER A 278 -19.84 7.57 17.81
N GLU A 279 -18.85 8.30 17.29
CA GLU A 279 -18.41 8.19 15.89
C GLU A 279 -17.67 6.85 15.69
N ILE A 280 -16.82 6.45 16.64
CA ILE A 280 -16.17 5.13 16.69
C ILE A 280 -17.23 4.02 16.62
N ASN A 281 -18.26 4.10 17.46
CA ASN A 281 -19.36 3.13 17.49
C ASN A 281 -20.08 3.03 16.14
N ILE A 282 -20.33 4.16 15.46
CA ILE A 282 -20.96 4.19 14.14
C ILE A 282 -20.08 3.50 13.09
N PHE A 283 -18.78 3.83 13.04
CA PHE A 283 -17.86 3.21 12.08
C PHE A 283 -17.68 1.71 12.32
N LEU A 284 -17.61 1.26 13.57
CA LEU A 284 -17.55 -0.16 13.89
C LEU A 284 -18.84 -0.90 13.51
N LYS A 285 -20.02 -0.30 13.73
CA LYS A 285 -21.29 -0.86 13.24
C LYS A 285 -21.28 -1.01 11.72
N TYR A 286 -20.84 0.03 11.01
CA TYR A 286 -20.71 0.01 9.57
C TYR A 286 -19.78 -1.12 9.09
N VAL A 287 -18.57 -1.22 9.67
CA VAL A 287 -17.61 -2.28 9.37
C VAL A 287 -18.22 -3.66 9.57
N HIS A 288 -18.84 -3.89 10.73
CA HIS A 288 -19.48 -5.17 11.05
C HIS A 288 -20.55 -5.55 10.02
N VAL A 289 -21.43 -4.61 9.67
CA VAL A 289 -22.50 -4.84 8.68
C VAL A 289 -21.91 -5.13 7.30
N LYS A 290 -20.95 -4.32 6.81
CA LYS A 290 -20.37 -4.52 5.47
C LYS A 290 -19.60 -5.84 5.35
N ILE A 291 -18.91 -6.29 6.39
CA ILE A 291 -18.28 -7.62 6.37
C ILE A 291 -19.34 -8.71 6.19
N LYS A 292 -20.47 -8.63 6.89
CA LYS A 292 -21.58 -9.59 6.74
C LYS A 292 -22.22 -9.53 5.35
N ASP A 293 -22.41 -8.35 4.80
CA ASP A 293 -22.92 -8.17 3.43
C ASP A 293 -21.98 -8.82 2.41
N ILE A 294 -20.67 -8.60 2.55
CA ILE A 294 -19.65 -9.21 1.69
C ILE A 294 -19.63 -10.73 1.82
N LEU A 295 -19.72 -11.28 3.05
CA LEU A 295 -19.88 -12.72 3.26
C LEU A 295 -21.14 -13.26 2.56
N SER A 296 -22.25 -12.53 2.61
CA SER A 296 -23.48 -12.92 1.91
C SER A 296 -23.32 -12.86 0.39
N LEU A 297 -22.57 -11.90 -0.14
CA LEU A 297 -22.24 -11.81 -1.57
C LEU A 297 -21.33 -12.96 -2.01
N ALA A 298 -20.32 -13.31 -1.20
CA ALA A 298 -19.37 -14.38 -1.49
C ALA A 298 -20.06 -15.74 -1.73
N ARG A 299 -21.16 -16.00 -1.02
CA ARG A 299 -21.97 -17.23 -1.19
C ARG A 299 -22.62 -17.38 -2.57
N GLN A 300 -22.67 -16.31 -3.36
CA GLN A 300 -23.18 -16.34 -4.73
C GLN A 300 -22.12 -16.78 -5.75
N TYR A 301 -20.85 -16.79 -5.36
CA TYR A 301 -19.75 -17.29 -6.19
C TYR A 301 -19.55 -18.79 -5.97
N PRO A 302 -19.19 -19.55 -7.03
CA PRO A 302 -18.92 -20.98 -6.91
C PRO A 302 -17.69 -21.29 -6.05
#